data_AF-A0A2M8KRN1-F1
#
_entry.id   AF-A0A2M8KRN1-F1
#
_cell.length_a   1.000
_cell.length_b   1.000
_cell.length_c   1.000
_cell.angle_alpha   90.00
_cell.angle_beta   90.00
_cell.angle_gamma   90.00
#
_symmetry.space_group_name_H-M   'P 1'
#
loop_
_entity.id
_entity.type
_entity.pdbx_description
1 polymer ?
#
loop_
_entity_poly.entity_id
_entity_poly.type
_entity_poly.pdbx_seq_one_letter_code
_entity_poly.pdbx_strand_id
1 'polypeptide(L)'
;MYENTIGRISEWLHFGHKTVEDMYIDAQAVQYGNFLNQEPWYEFPYLSTLNGLWKTWGWSSFSPRGIERRIAYTVGYASKSLYASIIRALSQANFEGGAGLITKVTVIASENQVTILQLPFKSLPEINHYFVEFPRYRAFRDPAVAVAQSGAEFKDIEGHDYISLSVVMDTLNACDAILQADGYSMSIPSQPKLSRYVLSTPVSELTNTINSILDCNYQIEHIYDY
;
A
#
# COMPACT_ATOMS: atom_id res chain seq x y z
N MET A 1 13.23 7.06 -13.91
CA MET A 1 13.95 7.86 -14.93
C MET A 1 13.40 7.73 -16.36
N TYR A 2 12.38 6.92 -16.65
CA TYR A 2 11.68 6.90 -17.95
C TYR A 2 10.49 7.89 -18.01
N GLU A 3 9.88 8.20 -16.86
CA GLU A 3 8.69 9.09 -16.76
C GLU A 3 9.00 10.59 -16.85
N ASN A 4 10.17 11.04 -16.38
CA ASN A 4 10.45 12.49 -16.27
C ASN A 4 10.92 13.13 -17.58
N THR A 5 11.39 12.36 -18.56
CA THR A 5 12.07 12.91 -19.76
C THR A 5 11.10 13.06 -20.92
N ILE A 6 10.34 12.02 -21.27
CA ILE A 6 9.36 12.11 -22.37
C ILE A 6 8.10 12.86 -21.91
N GLY A 7 7.71 12.71 -20.65
CA GLY A 7 6.58 13.45 -20.06
C GLY A 7 6.74 14.96 -20.19
N ARG A 8 7.88 15.51 -19.72
CA ARG A 8 8.15 16.97 -19.77
C ARG A 8 8.34 17.50 -21.20
N ILE A 9 8.97 16.73 -22.10
CA ILE A 9 9.12 17.15 -23.50
C ILE A 9 7.75 17.15 -24.21
N SER A 10 6.90 16.15 -23.95
CA SER A 10 5.54 16.10 -24.49
C SER A 10 4.64 17.22 -23.92
N GLU A 11 4.84 17.61 -22.67
CA GLU A 11 4.11 18.70 -22.01
C GLU A 11 4.54 20.07 -22.54
N TRP A 12 5.84 20.24 -22.81
CA TRP A 12 6.41 21.48 -23.36
C TRP A 12 6.04 21.71 -24.84
N LEU A 13 5.89 20.65 -25.64
CA LEU A 13 5.57 20.75 -27.07
C LEU A 13 4.11 21.10 -27.38
N HIS A 14 3.20 21.14 -26.40
CA HIS A 14 1.76 21.12 -26.68
C HIS A 14 0.89 22.18 -26.00
N PHE A 15 1.47 23.27 -25.51
CA PHE A 15 0.71 24.46 -25.05
C PHE A 15 -0.41 24.15 -24.03
N GLY A 16 -0.29 23.07 -23.24
CA GLY A 16 -1.20 22.78 -22.12
C GLY A 16 -2.56 22.13 -22.44
N HIS A 17 -2.84 21.65 -23.65
CA HIS A 17 -4.11 20.98 -23.96
C HIS A 17 -4.02 19.44 -23.84
N LYS A 18 -4.77 18.86 -22.90
CA LYS A 18 -4.90 17.40 -22.73
C LYS A 18 -5.81 16.80 -23.81
N THR A 19 -5.42 15.65 -24.37
CA THR A 19 -6.32 14.88 -25.25
C THR A 19 -7.38 14.13 -24.45
N VAL A 20 -8.44 13.65 -25.11
CA VAL A 20 -9.43 12.76 -24.46
C VAL A 20 -8.79 11.49 -23.92
N GLU A 21 -7.73 10.98 -24.56
CA GLU A 21 -6.92 9.87 -24.08
C GLU A 21 -6.13 10.24 -22.82
N ASP A 22 -5.49 11.42 -22.77
CA ASP A 22 -4.78 11.88 -21.57
C ASP A 22 -5.74 11.98 -20.37
N MET A 23 -6.94 12.55 -20.57
CA MET A 23 -7.95 12.65 -19.50
C MET A 23 -8.41 11.28 -19.00
N TYR A 24 -8.62 10.33 -19.91
CA TYR A 24 -8.96 8.95 -19.55
C TYR A 24 -7.83 8.30 -18.76
N ILE A 25 -6.58 8.41 -19.25
CA ILE A 25 -5.40 7.82 -18.62
C ILE A 25 -5.17 8.39 -17.22
N ASP A 26 -5.33 9.70 -17.03
CA ASP A 26 -5.22 10.34 -15.71
C ASP A 26 -6.27 9.79 -14.74
N ALA A 27 -7.53 9.64 -15.19
CA ALA A 27 -8.59 9.06 -14.38
C ALA A 27 -8.27 7.59 -14.00
N GLN A 28 -7.75 6.81 -14.94
CA GLN A 28 -7.33 5.43 -14.66
C GLN A 28 -6.12 5.35 -13.73
N ALA A 29 -5.19 6.31 -13.79
CA ALA A 29 -4.06 6.36 -12.87
C ALA A 29 -4.52 6.57 -11.41
N VAL A 30 -5.56 7.40 -11.19
CA VAL A 30 -6.18 7.56 -9.87
C VAL A 30 -6.86 6.27 -9.42
N GLN A 31 -7.63 5.62 -10.31
CA GLN A 31 -8.28 4.34 -9.99
C GLN A 31 -7.26 3.25 -9.65
N TYR A 32 -6.17 3.17 -10.42
CA TYR A 32 -5.07 2.25 -10.17
C TYR A 32 -4.41 2.52 -8.82
N GLY A 33 -4.11 3.78 -8.49
CA GLY A 33 -3.56 4.14 -7.18
C GLY A 33 -4.48 3.78 -6.02
N ASN A 34 -5.80 3.95 -6.19
CA ASN A 34 -6.77 3.54 -5.17
C ASN A 34 -6.83 2.02 -5.00
N PHE A 35 -6.79 1.28 -6.11
CA PHE A 35 -6.81 -0.19 -6.13
C PHE A 35 -5.62 -0.79 -5.37
N LEU A 36 -4.41 -0.25 -5.59
CA LEU A 36 -3.18 -0.72 -4.92
C LEU A 36 -3.20 -0.59 -3.40
N ASN A 37 -4.14 0.16 -2.82
CA ASN A 37 -4.29 0.23 -1.37
C ASN A 37 -4.96 -1.00 -0.76
N GLN A 38 -5.63 -1.82 -1.59
CA GLN A 38 -6.53 -2.88 -1.14
C GLN A 38 -6.18 -4.24 -1.74
N GLU A 39 -5.74 -4.23 -3.00
CA GLU A 39 -5.51 -5.44 -3.77
C GLU A 39 -4.13 -5.42 -4.43
N PRO A 40 -3.52 -6.60 -4.64
CA PRO A 40 -2.25 -6.68 -5.33
C PRO A 40 -2.38 -6.22 -6.78
N TRP A 41 -1.34 -5.55 -7.28
CA TRP A 41 -1.31 -4.95 -8.63
C TRP A 41 -1.71 -5.90 -9.78
N TYR A 42 -1.49 -7.21 -9.64
CA TYR A 42 -1.82 -8.20 -10.67
C TYR A 42 -3.31 -8.51 -10.74
N GLU A 43 -4.09 -8.15 -9.72
CA GLU A 43 -5.55 -8.26 -9.75
C GLU A 43 -6.23 -7.12 -10.52
N PHE A 44 -5.50 -6.05 -10.84
CA PHE A 44 -6.08 -4.91 -11.53
C PHE A 44 -6.63 -5.29 -12.92
N PRO A 45 -7.83 -4.80 -13.33
CA PRO A 45 -8.48 -5.20 -14.57
C PRO A 45 -7.90 -4.47 -15.80
N TYR A 46 -6.64 -4.77 -16.15
CA TYR A 46 -5.91 -4.14 -17.24
C TYR A 46 -6.65 -4.21 -18.59
N LEU A 47 -7.18 -5.37 -18.97
CA LEU A 47 -7.90 -5.55 -20.25
C LEU A 47 -9.21 -4.76 -20.32
N SER A 48 -9.96 -4.70 -19.21
CA SER A 48 -11.17 -3.89 -19.13
C SER A 48 -10.83 -2.40 -19.31
N THR A 49 -9.75 -1.97 -18.66
CA THR A 49 -9.22 -0.61 -18.77
C THR A 49 -8.79 -0.27 -20.20
N LEU A 50 -8.18 -1.22 -20.92
CA LEU A 50 -7.87 -1.06 -22.34
C LEU A 50 -9.14 -0.95 -23.20
N ASN A 51 -10.14 -1.79 -22.96
CA ASN A 51 -11.41 -1.71 -23.68
C ASN A 51 -12.06 -0.32 -23.50
N GLY A 52 -12.04 0.23 -22.28
CA GLY A 52 -12.51 1.59 -22.01
C GLY A 52 -11.74 2.68 -22.78
N LEU A 53 -10.41 2.54 -22.91
CA LEU A 53 -9.61 3.45 -23.72
C LEU A 53 -10.04 3.40 -25.20
N TRP A 54 -10.25 2.20 -25.75
CA TRP A 54 -10.68 2.01 -27.13
C TRP A 54 -12.13 2.44 -27.42
N LYS A 55 -12.94 2.61 -26.38
CA LYS A 55 -14.28 3.24 -26.46
C LYS A 55 -14.23 4.77 -26.33
N THR A 56 -13.14 5.33 -25.83
CA THR A 56 -12.96 6.78 -25.71
C THR A 56 -12.56 7.36 -27.06
N TRP A 57 -13.35 8.29 -27.60
CA TRP A 57 -13.11 8.95 -28.88
C TRP A 57 -13.44 10.43 -28.81
N GLY A 58 -12.65 11.24 -29.51
CA GLY A 58 -12.88 12.67 -29.68
C GLY A 58 -12.06 13.23 -30.84
N TRP A 59 -12.22 14.52 -31.12
CA TRP A 59 -11.48 15.20 -32.20
C TRP A 59 -9.95 15.10 -32.02
N SER A 60 -9.47 15.07 -30.77
CA SER A 60 -8.04 14.91 -30.47
C SER A 60 -7.50 13.50 -30.70
N SER A 61 -8.35 12.48 -30.86
CA SER A 61 -7.93 11.09 -31.03
C SER A 61 -7.14 10.86 -32.31
N PHE A 62 -7.39 11.67 -33.35
CA PHE A 62 -6.66 11.63 -34.61
C PHE A 62 -5.39 12.48 -34.61
N SER A 63 -5.11 13.21 -33.52
CA SER A 63 -3.85 13.95 -33.39
C SER A 63 -2.68 12.97 -33.20
N PRO A 64 -1.45 13.34 -33.60
CA PRO A 64 -0.26 12.53 -33.35
C PRO A 64 -0.13 12.09 -31.89
N ARG A 65 -0.43 12.98 -30.93
CA ARG A 65 -0.42 12.69 -29.48
C ARG A 65 -1.51 11.72 -29.06
N GLY A 66 -2.74 11.86 -29.58
CA GLY A 66 -3.84 10.93 -29.31
C GLY A 66 -3.49 9.50 -29.76
N ILE A 67 -2.89 9.38 -30.94
CA ILE A 67 -2.41 8.11 -31.49
C ILE A 67 -1.25 7.57 -30.64
N GLU A 68 -0.24 8.39 -30.33
CA GLU A 68 0.90 8.02 -29.48
C GLU A 68 0.42 7.49 -28.12
N ARG A 69 -0.42 8.24 -27.41
CA ARG A 69 -0.95 7.88 -26.09
C ARG A 69 -1.72 6.57 -26.14
N ARG A 70 -2.55 6.38 -27.17
CA ARG A 70 -3.33 5.17 -27.35
C ARG A 70 -2.44 3.95 -27.55
N ILE A 71 -1.43 4.05 -28.42
CA ILE A 71 -0.47 2.97 -28.68
C ILE A 71 0.35 2.69 -27.42
N ALA A 72 0.95 3.72 -26.81
CA ALA A 72 1.80 3.58 -25.63
C ALA A 72 1.06 2.94 -24.45
N TYR A 73 -0.16 3.40 -24.17
CA TYR A 73 -0.98 2.86 -23.09
C TYR A 73 -1.44 1.43 -23.40
N THR A 74 -1.80 1.14 -24.67
CA THR A 74 -2.17 -0.22 -25.11
C THR A 74 -1.03 -1.19 -24.90
N VAL A 75 0.18 -0.86 -25.36
CA VAL A 75 1.36 -1.72 -25.19
C VAL A 75 1.65 -1.90 -23.70
N GLY A 76 1.71 -0.82 -22.92
CA GLY A 76 2.04 -0.89 -21.50
C GLY A 76 1.06 -1.76 -20.68
N TYR A 77 -0.25 -1.57 -20.87
CA TYR A 77 -1.26 -2.32 -20.12
C TYR A 77 -1.46 -3.74 -20.65
N ALA A 78 -1.23 -4.01 -21.94
CA ALA A 78 -1.25 -5.36 -22.49
C ALA A 78 -0.09 -6.18 -21.90
N SER A 79 1.11 -5.63 -21.85
CA SER A 79 2.27 -6.27 -21.20
C SER A 79 2.01 -6.52 -19.72
N LYS A 80 1.48 -5.52 -18.99
CA LYS A 80 1.10 -5.70 -17.58
C LYS A 80 0.03 -6.77 -17.40
N SER A 81 -0.97 -6.82 -18.27
CA SER A 81 -2.02 -7.84 -18.23
C SER A 81 -1.45 -9.25 -18.41
N LEU A 82 -0.54 -9.42 -19.37
CA LEU A 82 0.09 -10.71 -19.60
C LEU A 82 0.89 -11.13 -18.35
N TYR A 83 1.72 -10.24 -17.82
CA TYR A 83 2.50 -10.52 -16.63
C TYR A 83 1.62 -10.79 -15.40
N ALA A 84 0.58 -9.99 -15.20
CA ALA A 84 -0.41 -10.16 -14.14
C ALA A 84 -1.11 -11.52 -14.22
N SER A 85 -1.46 -11.99 -15.43
CA SER A 85 -2.09 -13.30 -15.60
C SER A 85 -1.20 -14.47 -15.17
N ILE A 86 0.10 -14.37 -15.44
CA ILE A 86 1.10 -15.35 -15.00
C ILE A 86 1.19 -15.35 -13.47
N ILE A 87 1.34 -14.18 -12.85
CA ILE A 87 1.45 -14.06 -11.39
C ILE A 87 0.18 -14.55 -10.70
N ARG A 88 -1.00 -14.21 -11.22
CA ARG A 88 -2.28 -14.70 -10.71
C ARG A 88 -2.35 -16.23 -10.73
N ALA A 89 -1.98 -16.85 -11.86
CA ALA A 89 -1.98 -18.31 -11.98
C ALA A 89 -1.02 -18.98 -10.99
N LEU A 90 0.18 -18.41 -10.81
CA LEU A 90 1.15 -18.88 -9.82
C LEU A 90 0.64 -18.69 -8.38
N SER A 91 0.01 -17.55 -8.08
CA SER A 91 -0.54 -17.25 -6.76
C SER A 91 -1.67 -18.21 -6.39
N GLN A 92 -2.59 -18.47 -7.31
CA GLN A 92 -3.70 -19.41 -7.07
C GLN A 92 -3.22 -20.86 -6.85
N ALA A 93 -2.06 -21.22 -7.42
CA ALA A 93 -1.49 -22.55 -7.23
C ALA A 93 -0.76 -22.72 -5.88
N ASN A 94 -0.23 -21.63 -5.30
CA ASN A 94 0.63 -21.67 -4.11
C ASN A 94 -0.10 -21.25 -2.81
N PHE A 95 -1.13 -20.42 -2.90
CA PHE A 95 -1.91 -19.98 -1.74
C PHE A 95 -3.26 -20.69 -1.74
N GLU A 96 -3.54 -21.48 -0.70
CA GLU A 96 -4.83 -22.12 -0.47
C GLU A 96 -5.93 -21.04 -0.33
N GLY A 97 -6.53 -20.60 -1.44
CA GLY A 97 -7.74 -19.77 -1.43
C GLY A 97 -7.70 -18.37 -2.06
N GLY A 98 -6.67 -17.99 -2.84
CA GLY A 98 -6.71 -16.77 -3.67
C GLY A 98 -5.57 -15.79 -3.41
N ALA A 99 -5.80 -14.48 -3.62
CA ALA A 99 -4.80 -13.41 -3.63
C ALA A 99 -4.07 -13.16 -2.29
N GLY A 100 -4.23 -14.06 -1.30
CA GLY A 100 -3.59 -14.01 0.00
C GLY A 100 -3.85 -12.67 0.66
N LEU A 101 -5.11 -12.31 0.91
CA LEU A 101 -5.55 -11.04 1.50
C LEU A 101 -5.61 -11.05 3.03
N ILE A 102 -5.12 -12.11 3.64
CA ILE A 102 -5.04 -12.28 5.09
C ILE A 102 -3.57 -12.40 5.47
N THR A 103 -3.15 -11.64 6.49
CA THR A 103 -1.88 -11.78 7.20
C THR A 103 -2.12 -12.51 8.51
N LYS A 104 -1.31 -13.53 8.75
CA LYS A 104 -1.32 -14.34 9.95
C LYS A 104 -0.45 -13.68 11.02
N VAL A 105 -1.06 -13.30 12.14
CA VAL A 105 -0.39 -12.62 13.24
C VAL A 105 -0.51 -13.49 14.49
N THR A 106 0.62 -13.78 15.13
CA THR A 106 0.63 -14.40 16.47
C THR A 106 0.78 -13.31 17.52
N VAL A 107 -0.11 -13.31 18.51
CA VAL A 107 -0.10 -12.36 19.62
C VAL A 107 -0.11 -13.08 20.96
N ILE A 108 0.53 -12.46 21.96
CA ILE A 108 0.44 -12.83 23.37
C ILE A 108 -0.58 -11.90 24.02
N ALA A 109 -1.72 -12.46 24.42
CA ALA A 109 -2.87 -11.70 24.87
C ALA A 109 -3.77 -12.54 25.79
N SER A 110 -4.64 -11.88 26.54
CA SER A 110 -5.80 -12.52 27.17
C SER A 110 -6.93 -12.72 26.14
N GLU A 111 -7.82 -13.68 26.40
CA GLU A 111 -8.98 -13.95 25.55
C GLU A 111 -9.87 -12.71 25.34
N ASN A 112 -10.03 -11.88 26.38
CA ASN A 112 -10.78 -10.63 26.29
C ASN A 112 -10.15 -9.64 25.32
N GLN A 113 -8.81 -9.51 25.31
CA GLN A 113 -8.10 -8.59 24.43
C GLN A 113 -8.29 -8.99 22.96
N VAL A 114 -8.17 -10.28 22.61
CA VAL A 114 -8.37 -10.73 21.22
C VAL A 114 -9.83 -10.68 20.78
N THR A 115 -10.77 -10.91 21.70
CA THR A 115 -12.21 -10.84 21.40
C THR A 115 -12.66 -9.42 21.05
N ILE A 116 -12.09 -8.39 21.69
CA ILE A 116 -12.41 -6.98 21.43
C ILE A 116 -12.00 -6.54 20.01
N LEU A 117 -11.01 -7.20 19.40
CA LEU A 117 -10.55 -6.89 18.05
C LEU A 117 -11.60 -7.18 16.97
N GLN A 118 -12.58 -8.04 17.25
CA GLN A 118 -13.60 -8.48 16.30
C GLN A 118 -13.02 -9.10 15.01
N LEU A 119 -11.85 -9.75 15.13
CA LEU A 119 -11.18 -10.46 14.05
C LEU A 119 -11.26 -11.98 14.27
N PRO A 120 -11.19 -12.80 13.21
CA PRO A 120 -11.06 -14.24 13.37
C PRO A 120 -9.78 -14.58 14.13
N PHE A 121 -9.89 -15.42 15.17
CA PHE A 121 -8.74 -15.89 15.93
C PHE A 121 -8.85 -17.36 16.34
N LYS A 122 -7.71 -17.98 16.63
CA LYS A 122 -7.60 -19.35 17.16
C LYS A 122 -6.58 -19.37 18.30
N SER A 123 -6.90 -20.05 19.40
CA SER A 123 -5.94 -20.29 20.47
C SER A 123 -4.84 -21.26 20.01
N LEU A 124 -3.60 -21.00 20.41
CA LEU A 124 -2.46 -21.88 20.21
C LEU A 124 -2.22 -22.78 21.45
N PRO A 125 -1.39 -23.84 21.35
CA PRO A 125 -1.08 -24.71 22.49
C PRO A 125 -0.39 -23.99 23.66
N GLU A 126 0.32 -22.90 23.37
CA GLU A 126 0.98 -22.06 24.35
C GLU A 126 -0.04 -21.15 25.06
N ILE A 127 0.07 -21.04 26.38
CA ILE A 127 -0.85 -20.24 27.19
C ILE A 127 -0.82 -18.78 26.72
N ASN A 128 -2.00 -18.17 26.57
CA ASN A 128 -2.18 -16.78 26.12
C ASN A 128 -1.64 -16.48 24.72
N HIS A 129 -1.36 -17.49 23.90
CA HIS A 129 -0.95 -17.28 22.51
C HIS A 129 -2.15 -17.48 21.59
N TYR A 130 -2.37 -16.51 20.72
CA TYR A 130 -3.45 -16.52 19.75
C TYR A 130 -2.93 -16.23 18.36
N PHE A 131 -3.47 -16.97 17.40
CA PHE A 131 -3.35 -16.67 16.00
C PHE A 131 -4.53 -15.82 15.57
N VAL A 132 -4.29 -14.64 15.03
CA VAL A 132 -5.30 -13.68 14.60
C VAL A 132 -5.12 -13.38 13.12
N GLU A 133 -6.23 -13.38 12.38
CA GLU A 133 -6.25 -13.13 10.94
C GLU A 133 -6.48 -11.64 10.67
N PHE A 134 -5.45 -10.96 10.15
CA PHE A 134 -5.48 -9.54 9.82
C PHE A 134 -5.78 -9.35 8.33
N PRO A 135 -6.52 -8.31 7.93
CA PRO A 135 -6.61 -7.91 6.54
C PRO A 135 -5.27 -7.33 6.06
N ARG A 136 -4.92 -7.57 4.80
CA ARG A 136 -3.66 -7.12 4.20
C ARG A 136 -3.59 -5.66 3.79
N TYR A 137 -2.37 -5.23 3.45
CA TYR A 137 -2.04 -3.92 2.92
C TYR A 137 -2.45 -2.79 3.87
N ARG A 138 -3.13 -1.77 3.37
CA ARG A 138 -3.49 -0.59 4.17
C ARG A 138 -4.42 -0.92 5.34
N ALA A 139 -5.24 -1.96 5.20
CA ALA A 139 -6.16 -2.38 6.24
C ALA A 139 -5.45 -3.05 7.43
N PHE A 140 -4.20 -3.50 7.28
CA PHE A 140 -3.41 -4.11 8.35
C PHE A 140 -3.18 -3.17 9.54
N ARG A 141 -3.03 -1.87 9.25
CA ARG A 141 -2.68 -0.85 10.26
C ARG A 141 -3.63 -0.83 11.45
N ASP A 142 -4.93 -0.77 11.19
CA ASP A 142 -5.92 -0.50 12.24
C ASP A 142 -6.03 -1.65 13.26
N PRO A 143 -6.12 -2.92 12.83
CA PRO A 143 -5.92 -4.08 13.70
C PRO A 143 -4.64 -4.05 14.51
N ALA A 144 -3.51 -3.68 13.90
CA ALA A 144 -2.23 -3.65 14.60
C ALA A 144 -2.19 -2.57 15.70
N VAL A 145 -2.75 -1.40 15.41
CA VAL A 145 -2.93 -0.33 16.40
C VAL A 145 -3.88 -0.77 17.52
N ALA A 146 -4.98 -1.45 17.20
CA ALA A 146 -5.92 -1.96 18.19
C ALA A 146 -5.30 -3.00 19.13
N VAL A 147 -4.46 -3.91 18.60
CA VAL A 147 -3.68 -4.84 19.42
C VAL A 147 -2.76 -4.09 20.39
N ALA A 148 -1.99 -3.12 19.88
CA ALA A 148 -1.07 -2.36 20.72
C ALA A 148 -1.79 -1.58 21.83
N GLN A 149 -2.92 -0.95 21.51
CA GLN A 149 -3.75 -0.21 22.48
C GLN A 149 -4.47 -1.12 23.47
N SER A 150 -4.74 -2.38 23.11
CA SER A 150 -5.29 -3.37 24.04
C SER A 150 -4.27 -3.82 25.09
N GLY A 151 -2.98 -3.51 24.90
CA GLY A 151 -1.88 -3.99 25.75
C GLY A 151 -1.46 -5.43 25.45
N ALA A 152 -1.83 -5.97 24.29
CA ALA A 152 -1.35 -7.25 23.80
C ALA A 152 0.01 -7.09 23.11
N GLU A 153 0.81 -8.16 23.09
CA GLU A 153 2.15 -8.16 22.49
C GLU A 153 2.16 -8.95 21.18
N PHE A 154 2.87 -8.44 20.19
CA PHE A 154 3.11 -9.17 18.95
C PHE A 154 4.24 -10.18 19.14
N LYS A 155 4.01 -11.42 18.70
CA LYS A 155 5.02 -12.48 18.74
C LYS A 155 5.60 -12.77 17.36
N ASP A 156 4.76 -12.82 16.35
CA ASP A 156 5.12 -13.17 14.97
C ASP A 156 4.14 -12.55 13.97
N ILE A 157 4.63 -12.17 12.79
CA ILE A 157 3.82 -11.68 11.67
C ILE A 157 4.31 -12.42 10.41
N GLU A 158 3.56 -13.42 9.96
CA GLU A 158 3.92 -14.27 8.80
C GLU A 158 5.37 -14.82 8.83
N GLY A 159 5.92 -15.10 10.01
CA GLY A 159 7.29 -15.58 10.16
C GLY A 159 8.38 -14.51 10.08
N HIS A 160 8.03 -13.22 10.11
CA HIS A 160 8.99 -12.11 10.07
C HIS A 160 9.41 -11.65 11.47
N ASP A 161 10.72 -11.47 11.67
CA ASP A 161 11.30 -10.97 12.93
C ASP A 161 11.23 -9.44 13.07
N TYR A 162 11.18 -8.73 11.95
CA TYR A 162 11.13 -7.27 11.89
C TYR A 162 9.92 -6.84 11.09
N ILE A 163 9.35 -5.69 11.45
CA ILE A 163 8.29 -5.02 10.72
C ILE A 163 8.70 -3.58 10.38
N SER A 164 8.22 -3.04 9.27
CA SER A 164 8.44 -1.65 8.90
C SER A 164 7.17 -0.82 9.15
N LEU A 165 7.35 0.45 9.53
CA LEU A 165 6.27 1.41 9.71
C LEU A 165 6.61 2.72 9.01
N SER A 166 5.61 3.38 8.45
CA SER A 166 5.69 4.78 8.05
C SER A 166 4.88 5.67 9.00
N VAL A 167 5.51 6.74 9.46
CA VAL A 167 4.93 7.71 10.39
C VAL A 167 4.98 9.09 9.75
N VAL A 168 3.88 9.83 9.84
CA VAL A 168 3.82 11.23 9.45
C VAL A 168 3.99 12.09 10.69
N MET A 169 5.05 12.89 10.70
CA MET A 169 5.43 13.73 11.83
C MET A 169 5.71 15.17 11.39
N ASP A 170 5.60 16.10 12.34
CA ASP A 170 5.99 17.50 12.13
C ASP A 170 7.52 17.60 12.03
N THR A 171 8.02 18.38 11.07
CA THR A 171 9.46 18.57 10.86
C THR A 171 10.13 19.36 11.99
N LEU A 172 9.37 20.13 12.76
CA LEU A 172 9.89 21.05 13.78
C LEU A 172 9.89 20.42 15.18
N ASN A 173 8.99 19.49 15.44
CA ASN A 173 8.85 18.81 16.72
C ASN A 173 8.91 17.33 16.44
N ALA A 174 10.12 16.76 16.39
CA ALA A 174 10.31 15.33 16.27
C ALA A 174 10.53 14.72 17.67
N CYS A 175 9.83 13.63 17.96
CA CYS A 175 9.86 12.98 19.26
C CYS A 175 11.12 12.13 19.39
N ASP A 176 11.83 12.24 20.51
CA ASP A 176 13.10 11.55 20.73
C ASP A 176 12.97 10.02 20.57
N ALA A 177 11.82 9.46 20.94
CA ALA A 177 11.53 8.02 20.80
C ALA A 177 11.55 7.54 19.33
N ILE A 178 11.21 8.42 18.37
CA ILE A 178 11.23 8.09 16.93
C ILE A 178 12.58 8.44 16.31
N LEU A 179 13.20 9.53 16.75
CA LEU A 179 14.51 9.98 16.25
C LEU A 179 15.64 9.01 16.57
N GLN A 180 15.50 8.18 17.62
CA GLN A 180 16.49 7.17 17.99
C GLN A 180 16.32 5.84 17.24
N ALA A 181 15.20 5.64 16.52
CA ALA A 181 14.98 4.43 15.75
C ALA A 181 15.74 4.49 14.41
N ASP A 182 16.39 3.39 14.03
CA ASP A 182 17.00 3.26 12.70
C ASP A 182 15.93 3.45 11.62
N GLY A 183 16.10 4.49 10.81
CA GLY A 183 15.10 4.87 9.83
C GLY A 183 15.55 5.95 8.87
N TYR A 184 14.63 6.34 8.00
CA TYR A 184 14.86 7.36 6.98
C TYR A 184 13.68 8.34 6.96
N SER A 185 14.00 9.62 6.76
CA SER A 185 13.00 10.69 6.63
C SER A 185 12.93 11.23 5.21
N MET A 186 11.72 11.53 4.76
CA MET A 186 11.45 12.28 3.54
C MET A 186 10.38 13.33 3.74
N SER A 187 10.62 14.53 3.21
CA SER A 187 9.60 15.58 3.19
C SER A 187 8.42 15.18 2.31
N ILE A 188 7.20 15.52 2.75
CA ILE A 188 6.00 15.30 1.95
C ILE A 188 5.84 16.50 0.99
N PRO A 189 5.94 16.32 -0.35
CA PRO A 189 6.00 17.45 -1.27
C PRO A 189 4.77 18.37 -1.22
N SER A 190 3.59 17.79 -0.94
CA SER A 190 2.34 18.54 -0.82
C SER A 190 2.14 19.20 0.56
N GLN A 191 2.93 18.82 1.56
CA GLN A 191 2.78 19.26 2.95
C GLN A 191 4.17 19.53 3.56
N PRO A 192 4.77 20.71 3.29
CA PRO A 192 6.19 20.98 3.60
C PRO A 192 6.51 21.02 5.10
N LYS A 193 5.51 21.14 5.98
CA LYS A 193 5.67 21.06 7.43
C LYS A 193 5.69 19.61 7.95
N LEU A 194 5.38 18.65 7.09
CA LEU A 194 5.33 17.24 7.45
C LEU A 194 6.44 16.48 6.75
N SER A 195 7.02 15.54 7.51
CA SER A 195 7.90 14.53 6.98
C SER A 195 7.32 13.16 7.25
N ARG A 196 7.57 12.25 6.32
CA ARG A 196 7.38 10.82 6.51
C ARG A 196 8.68 10.23 7.04
N TYR A 197 8.61 9.60 8.19
CA TYR A 197 9.69 8.77 8.73
C TYR A 197 9.34 7.31 8.51
N VAL A 198 10.25 6.54 7.91
CA VAL A 198 10.13 5.10 7.78
C VAL A 198 11.12 4.47 8.72
N LEU A 199 10.64 3.62 9.63
CA LEU A 199 11.45 2.91 10.62
C LEU A 199 11.18 1.42 10.53
N SER A 200 12.16 0.63 10.99
CA SER A 200 11.99 -0.82 11.19
C SER A 200 12.15 -1.14 12.67
N THR A 201 11.28 -2.01 13.18
CA THR A 201 11.30 -2.46 14.58
C THR A 201 11.19 -3.98 14.63
N PRO A 202 11.81 -4.65 15.62
CA PRO A 202 11.48 -6.04 15.91
C PRO A 202 9.97 -6.19 16.14
N VAL A 203 9.38 -7.29 15.66
CA VAL A 203 7.95 -7.58 15.86
C VAL A 203 7.61 -7.62 17.35
N SER A 204 8.50 -8.17 18.19
CA SER A 204 8.32 -8.20 19.65
C SER A 204 8.20 -6.81 20.29
N GLU A 205 8.76 -5.77 19.67
CA GLU A 205 8.72 -4.39 20.17
C GLU A 205 7.67 -3.53 19.46
N LEU A 206 6.88 -4.13 18.56
CA LEU A 206 5.91 -3.39 17.75
C LEU A 206 4.85 -2.69 18.61
N THR A 207 4.35 -3.34 19.66
CA THR A 207 3.38 -2.73 20.58
C THR A 207 3.94 -1.47 21.23
N ASN A 208 5.15 -1.55 21.76
CA ASN A 208 5.83 -0.42 22.40
C ASN A 208 6.09 0.71 21.41
N THR A 209 6.52 0.36 20.20
CA THR A 209 6.78 1.30 19.11
C THR A 209 5.51 2.04 18.70
N ILE A 210 4.41 1.33 18.47
CA ILE A 210 3.11 1.92 18.13
C ILE A 210 2.65 2.87 19.22
N ASN A 211 2.65 2.42 20.48
CA ASN A 211 2.20 3.24 21.60
C ASN A 211 3.07 4.50 21.77
N SER A 212 4.39 4.38 21.63
CA SER A 212 5.30 5.54 21.67
C SER A 212 4.98 6.56 20.57
N ILE A 213 4.70 6.11 19.34
CA ILE A 213 4.33 7.00 18.23
C ILE A 213 3.01 7.74 18.53
N LEU A 214 2.03 7.02 19.08
CA LEU A 214 0.72 7.59 19.44
C LEU A 214 0.83 8.57 20.61
N ASP A 215 1.67 8.29 21.60
CA ASP A 215 1.93 9.17 22.75
C ASP A 215 2.59 10.50 22.32
N CYS A 216 3.40 10.47 21.26
CA CYS A 216 3.94 11.67 20.61
C CYS A 216 2.89 12.43 19.76
N ASN A 217 1.65 11.95 19.71
CA ASN A 217 0.55 12.50 18.91
C ASN A 217 0.86 12.57 17.41
N TYR A 218 1.59 11.57 16.90
CA TYR A 218 1.83 11.41 15.46
C TYR A 218 0.93 10.38 14.83
N GLN A 219 0.83 10.47 13.51
CA GLN A 219 0.03 9.56 12.72
C GLN A 219 0.88 8.43 12.16
N ILE A 220 0.55 7.19 12.53
CA ILE A 220 1.01 6.02 11.79
C ILE A 220 0.27 6.00 10.46
N GLU A 221 1.02 6.15 9.37
CA GLU A 221 0.45 6.15 8.03
C GLU A 221 0.30 4.73 7.49
N HIS A 222 1.31 3.87 7.72
CA HIS A 222 1.31 2.50 7.25
C HIS A 222 2.12 1.57 8.17
N ILE A 223 1.70 0.32 8.27
CA ILE A 223 2.45 -0.78 8.87
C ILE A 223 2.51 -1.87 7.80
N TYR A 224 3.72 -2.23 7.38
CA TYR A 224 3.92 -3.10 6.21
C TYR A 224 3.77 -4.57 6.60
N ASP A 225 2.89 -5.29 5.92
CA ASP A 225 2.45 -6.67 6.20
C ASP A 225 3.03 -7.71 5.23
N TYR A 226 4.24 -7.41 4.71
CA TYR A 226 4.96 -8.00 3.56
C TYR A 226 4.41 -9.26 2.90
#